data_AF-A0A928SWB2-F1
#
_entry.id   AF-A0A928SWB2-F1
#
_cell.length_a   1.000
_cell.length_b   1.000
_cell.length_c   1.000
_cell.angle_alpha   90.00
_cell.angle_beta   90.00
_cell.angle_gamma   90.00
#
_symmetry.space_group_name_H-M   'P 1'
#
loop_
_entity.id
_entity.type
_entity.pdbx_description
1 polymer ?
#
loop_
_entity_poly.entity_id
_entity_poly.type
_entity_poly.pdbx_seq_one_letter_code
_entity_poly.pdbx_strand_id
1 'polypeptide(L)'
;MTSLNRKMRRAMVSRRRDPEAKEFTDFLRKEAGRLDDHEYMAGLEAENEQLSKTLRMTSEELVPHIATLPERYESAMEVQALAHRVAVLEQLRPDIKRLPESLLEVVDLAAKLFGDKITFTEEARRSAAISKFAEINTAWRALRAVATHLYDIYRTGCDLEVEFRNRSGFELALTESAETKADKDLVRQRLVKSGSRYVFAGGHIKAGNKRPNVLRIHYYYPPEATTISIWHCGDHLETAGTKRGRGR
;
A
#
# COMPACT_ATOMS: atom_id res chain seq x y z
N MET A 1 64.57 56.99 14.09
CA MET A 1 63.14 56.66 14.29
C MET A 1 62.16 57.59 13.53
N THR A 2 62.55 58.20 12.41
CA THR A 2 61.76 59.24 11.71
C THR A 2 61.22 58.86 10.32
N SER A 3 61.59 57.69 9.79
CA SER A 3 61.15 57.22 8.46
C SER A 3 59.85 56.38 8.50
N LEU A 4 59.67 55.57 9.55
CA LEU A 4 58.51 54.66 9.68
C LEU A 4 57.19 55.43 9.89
N ASN A 5 57.22 56.51 10.67
CA ASN A 5 56.06 57.38 10.90
C ASN A 5 55.60 58.15 9.67
N ARG A 6 56.48 58.38 8.68
CA ARG A 6 56.12 59.05 7.42
C ARG A 6 55.47 58.08 6.42
N LYS A 7 55.91 56.81 6.41
CA LYS A 7 55.29 55.74 5.60
C LYS A 7 53.91 55.34 6.14
N MET A 8 53.73 55.25 7.46
CA MET A 8 52.41 54.94 8.05
C MET A 8 51.39 56.09 7.85
N ARG A 9 51.83 57.36 7.97
CA ARG A 9 50.95 58.50 7.66
C ARG A 9 50.60 58.60 6.17
N ARG A 10 51.49 58.23 5.24
CA ARG A 10 51.15 58.16 3.80
C ARG A 10 50.22 57.00 3.46
N ALA A 11 50.35 55.84 4.13
CA ALA A 11 49.46 54.71 3.95
C ALA A 11 48.03 55.01 4.45
N MET A 12 47.88 55.69 5.59
CA MET A 12 46.58 56.10 6.14
C MET A 12 45.88 57.20 5.33
N VAL A 13 46.63 58.06 4.62
CA VAL A 13 46.04 59.11 3.77
C VAL A 13 45.67 58.61 2.37
N SER A 14 46.17 57.43 1.95
CA SER A 14 45.85 56.83 0.64
C SER A 14 44.64 55.89 0.63
N ARG A 15 44.10 55.48 1.79
CA ARG A 15 42.75 54.90 1.88
C ARG A 15 41.69 55.99 1.86
N ARG A 16 41.75 56.85 0.83
CA ARG A 16 40.61 57.67 0.42
C ARG A 16 39.67 56.75 -0.34
N ARG A 17 38.51 56.51 0.28
CA ARG A 17 37.24 56.17 -0.39
C ARG A 17 37.35 54.97 -1.31
N ASP A 18 37.31 53.78 -0.71
CA ASP A 18 36.72 52.65 -1.41
C ASP A 18 35.24 53.00 -1.66
N PRO A 19 34.83 53.25 -2.92
CA PRO A 19 33.48 53.70 -3.24
C PRO A 19 32.43 52.69 -2.76
N GLU A 20 32.74 51.40 -2.85
CA GLU A 20 31.86 50.32 -2.44
C GLU A 20 31.67 50.28 -0.93
N ALA A 21 32.77 50.43 -0.16
CA ALA A 21 32.67 50.51 1.29
C ALA A 21 31.88 51.73 1.75
N LYS A 22 32.01 52.86 1.04
CA LYS A 22 31.24 54.07 1.34
C LYS A 22 29.76 53.88 0.99
N GLU A 23 29.45 53.36 -0.20
CA GLU A 23 28.07 53.04 -0.62
C GLU A 23 27.40 52.08 0.35
N PHE A 24 28.11 51.04 0.80
CA PHE A 24 27.60 50.10 1.78
C PHE A 24 27.33 50.76 3.14
N THR A 25 28.24 51.61 3.62
CA THR A 25 28.02 52.35 4.88
C THR A 25 26.90 53.40 4.77
N ASP A 26 26.74 54.04 3.61
CA ASP A 26 25.68 55.01 3.37
C ASP A 26 24.32 54.30 3.20
N PHE A 27 24.29 53.10 2.61
CA PHE A 27 23.13 52.21 2.59
C PHE A 27 22.73 51.77 4.00
N LEU A 28 23.67 51.27 4.81
CA LEU A 28 23.40 50.86 6.19
C LEU A 28 22.93 52.04 7.05
N ARG A 29 23.50 53.24 6.87
CA ARG A 29 23.04 54.44 7.58
C ARG A 29 21.64 54.86 7.14
N LYS A 30 21.34 54.76 5.85
CA LYS A 30 20.01 55.05 5.30
C LYS A 30 18.98 54.06 5.83
N GLU A 31 19.26 52.77 5.84
CA GLU A 31 18.37 51.76 6.40
C GLU A 31 18.24 51.87 7.93
N ALA A 32 19.32 52.16 8.65
CA ALA A 32 19.25 52.45 10.08
C ALA A 32 18.37 53.68 10.37
N GLY A 33 18.49 54.75 9.57
CA GLY A 33 17.62 55.92 9.67
C GLY A 33 16.15 55.61 9.39
N ARG A 34 15.86 54.71 8.44
CA ARG A 34 14.48 54.24 8.18
C ARG A 34 13.92 53.41 9.32
N LEU A 35 14.75 52.63 10.01
CA LEU A 35 14.34 51.87 11.20
C LEU A 35 14.05 52.77 12.41
N ASP A 36 14.69 53.94 12.47
CA ASP A 36 14.39 54.98 13.48
C ASP A 36 13.17 55.85 13.10
N ASP A 37 12.75 55.83 11.82
CA ASP A 37 11.53 56.49 11.35
C ASP A 37 10.28 55.70 11.80
N HIS A 38 9.60 56.22 12.82
CA HIS A 38 8.38 55.64 13.39
C HIS A 38 7.29 55.37 12.34
N GLU A 39 7.19 56.20 11.29
CA GLU A 39 6.22 56.02 10.21
C GLU A 39 6.55 54.80 9.30
N TYR A 40 7.84 54.54 9.08
CA TYR A 40 8.30 53.37 8.32
C TYR A 40 8.08 52.07 9.12
N MET A 41 8.42 52.07 10.41
CA MET A 41 8.18 50.93 11.29
C MET A 41 6.68 50.63 11.44
N ALA A 42 5.84 51.66 11.62
CA ALA A 42 4.39 51.49 11.67
C ALA A 42 3.83 50.91 10.36
N GLY A 43 4.38 51.29 9.21
CA GLY A 43 4.02 50.72 7.91
C GLY A 43 4.35 49.24 7.79
N LEU A 44 5.53 48.82 8.25
CA LEU A 44 5.94 47.42 8.28
C LEU A 44 5.11 46.59 9.26
N GLU A 45 4.78 47.13 10.43
CA GLU A 45 3.90 46.47 11.40
C GLU A 45 2.50 46.26 10.83
N ALA A 46 1.94 47.28 10.17
CA ALA A 46 0.63 47.18 9.52
C ALA A 46 0.62 46.15 8.37
N GLU A 47 1.67 46.11 7.56
CA GLU A 47 1.82 45.11 6.50
C GLU A 47 1.95 43.69 7.08
N ASN A 48 2.73 43.52 8.15
CA ASN A 48 2.92 42.23 8.79
C ASN A 48 1.63 41.74 9.49
N GLU A 49 0.85 42.65 10.08
CA GLU A 49 -0.48 42.35 10.62
C GLU A 49 -1.44 41.92 9.51
N GLN A 50 -1.44 42.64 8.39
CA GLN A 50 -2.25 42.32 7.21
C GLN A 50 -1.89 40.93 6.66
N LEU A 51 -0.59 40.66 6.46
CA LEU A 51 -0.09 39.37 5.97
C LEU A 51 -0.41 38.22 6.92
N SER A 52 -0.24 38.44 8.23
CA SER A 52 -0.57 37.44 9.26
C SER A 52 -2.07 37.12 9.26
N LYS A 53 -2.91 38.13 9.06
CA LYS A 53 -4.36 37.95 8.93
C LYS A 53 -4.73 37.17 7.68
N THR A 54 -4.15 37.50 6.52
CA THR A 54 -4.37 36.76 5.27
C THR A 54 -3.89 35.31 5.37
N LEU A 55 -2.72 35.07 5.98
CA LEU A 55 -2.19 33.74 6.20
C LEU A 55 -3.12 32.92 7.09
N ARG A 56 -3.62 33.52 8.17
CA ARG A 56 -4.59 32.89 9.07
C ARG A 56 -5.88 32.54 8.35
N MET A 57 -6.48 33.48 7.62
CA MET A 57 -7.72 33.25 6.86
C MET A 57 -7.55 32.12 5.83
N THR A 58 -6.45 32.14 5.07
CA THR A 58 -6.15 31.11 4.07
C THR A 58 -5.93 29.75 4.71
N SER A 59 -5.25 29.70 5.86
CA SER A 59 -5.05 28.47 6.64
C SER A 59 -6.39 27.91 7.15
N GLU A 60 -7.23 28.76 7.73
CA GLU A 60 -8.57 28.40 8.21
C GLU A 60 -9.47 27.87 7.08
N GLU A 61 -9.33 28.39 5.85
CA GLU A 61 -10.03 27.90 4.66
C GLU A 61 -9.50 26.55 4.16
N LEU A 62 -8.19 26.32 4.18
CA LEU A 62 -7.56 25.09 3.66
C LEU A 62 -7.67 23.90 4.62
N VAL A 63 -7.66 24.13 5.93
CA VAL A 63 -7.78 23.06 6.95
C VAL A 63 -8.96 22.11 6.72
N PRO A 64 -10.21 22.57 6.50
CA PRO A 64 -11.33 21.65 6.24
C PRO A 64 -11.20 20.91 4.91
N HIS A 65 -10.57 21.51 3.90
CA HIS A 65 -10.30 20.82 2.64
C HIS A 65 -9.28 19.71 2.83
N ILE A 66 -8.17 19.98 3.51
CA ILE A 66 -7.15 18.96 3.82
C ILE A 66 -7.74 17.84 4.66
N ALA A 67 -8.60 18.15 5.63
CA ALA A 67 -9.26 17.15 6.47
C ALA A 67 -10.14 16.17 5.66
N THR A 68 -10.74 16.62 4.56
CA THR A 68 -11.65 15.79 3.73
C THR A 68 -10.97 15.14 2.52
N LEU A 69 -9.74 15.53 2.19
CA LEU A 69 -8.99 14.96 1.06
C LEU A 69 -8.79 13.44 1.17
N PRO A 70 -8.43 12.84 2.33
CA PRO A 70 -8.23 11.40 2.45
C PRO A 70 -9.48 10.61 2.07
N GLU A 71 -10.65 10.96 2.62
CA GLU A 71 -11.93 10.29 2.34
C GLU A 71 -12.32 10.42 0.86
N ARG A 72 -12.13 11.61 0.26
CA ARG A 72 -12.39 11.84 -1.17
C ARG A 72 -11.46 11.00 -2.05
N TYR A 73 -10.19 10.89 -1.68
CA TYR A 73 -9.21 10.09 -2.41
C TYR A 73 -9.56 8.60 -2.35
N GLU A 74 -9.90 8.08 -1.16
CA GLU A 74 -10.35 6.69 -1.00
C GLU A 74 -11.61 6.42 -1.82
N SER A 75 -12.61 7.31 -1.75
CA SER A 75 -13.85 7.20 -2.53
C SER A 75 -13.56 7.19 -4.05
N ALA A 76 -12.65 8.04 -4.53
CA ALA A 76 -12.28 8.09 -5.93
C ALA A 76 -11.58 6.79 -6.40
N MET A 77 -10.71 6.24 -5.56
CA MET A 77 -10.04 4.95 -5.83
C MET A 77 -11.05 3.80 -5.91
N GLU A 78 -12.07 3.78 -5.04
CA GLU A 78 -13.14 2.79 -5.09
C GLU A 78 -13.97 2.90 -6.37
N VAL A 79 -14.36 4.12 -6.77
CA VAL A 79 -15.07 4.37 -8.02
C VAL A 79 -14.25 3.91 -9.22
N GLN A 80 -12.94 4.18 -9.22
CA GLN A 80 -12.05 3.74 -10.29
C GLN A 80 -11.92 2.20 -10.34
N ALA A 81 -11.81 1.54 -9.19
CA ALA A 81 -11.78 0.08 -9.12
C ALA A 81 -13.11 -0.55 -9.60
N LEU A 82 -14.25 0.04 -9.23
CA LEU A 82 -15.55 -0.38 -9.71
C LEU A 82 -15.69 -0.18 -11.23
N ALA A 83 -15.29 0.98 -11.74
CA ALA A 83 -15.30 1.28 -13.17
C ALA A 83 -14.42 0.30 -13.95
N HIS A 84 -13.24 -0.06 -13.42
CA HIS A 84 -12.40 -1.10 -14.01
C HIS A 84 -13.13 -2.44 -14.08
N ARG A 85 -13.76 -2.87 -12.99
CA ARG A 85 -14.52 -4.13 -12.95
C ARG A 85 -15.70 -4.14 -13.92
N VAL A 86 -16.44 -3.03 -14.04
CA VAL A 86 -17.52 -2.89 -15.02
C VAL A 86 -16.97 -2.96 -16.44
N ALA A 87 -15.85 -2.29 -16.73
CA ALA A 87 -15.20 -2.35 -18.03
C ALA A 87 -14.72 -3.78 -18.38
N VAL A 88 -14.13 -4.50 -17.42
CA VAL A 88 -13.75 -5.90 -17.59
C VAL A 88 -14.99 -6.77 -17.82
N LEU A 89 -16.08 -6.55 -17.08
CA LEU A 89 -17.33 -7.29 -17.30
C LEU A 89 -17.93 -7.03 -18.69
N GLU A 90 -17.93 -5.79 -19.18
CA GLU A 90 -18.38 -5.47 -20.54
C GLU A 90 -17.46 -6.09 -21.61
N GLN A 91 -16.14 -6.16 -21.38
CA GLN A 91 -15.22 -6.85 -22.27
C GLN A 91 -15.41 -8.37 -22.26
N LEU A 92 -15.71 -8.94 -21.09
CA LEU A 92 -15.97 -10.37 -20.94
C LEU A 92 -17.36 -10.78 -21.43
N ARG A 93 -18.33 -9.86 -21.45
CA ARG A 93 -19.73 -10.11 -21.84
C ARG A 93 -19.88 -10.84 -23.19
N PRO A 94 -19.20 -10.47 -24.29
CA PRO A 94 -19.29 -11.23 -25.55
C PRO A 94 -18.62 -12.62 -25.49
N ASP A 95 -17.66 -12.81 -24.58
CA ASP A 95 -16.86 -14.04 -24.45
C ASP A 95 -17.43 -15.04 -23.43
N ILE A 96 -18.23 -14.58 -22.46
CA ILE A 96 -18.98 -15.44 -21.52
C ILE A 96 -20.17 -16.04 -22.26
N LYS A 97 -19.88 -17.03 -23.11
CA LYS A 97 -20.89 -17.89 -23.75
C LYS A 97 -21.40 -18.97 -22.79
N ARG A 98 -20.62 -19.29 -21.76
CA ARG A 98 -20.93 -20.27 -20.72
C ARG A 98 -20.25 -19.89 -19.41
N LEU A 99 -20.80 -20.38 -18.30
CA LEU A 99 -20.20 -20.24 -16.98
C LEU A 99 -18.96 -21.15 -16.85
N PRO A 100 -18.01 -20.83 -15.96
CA PRO A 100 -16.90 -21.73 -15.66
C PRO A 100 -17.41 -23.13 -15.26
N GLU A 101 -16.79 -24.16 -15.82
CA GLU A 101 -17.13 -25.58 -15.57
C GLU A 101 -16.01 -26.32 -14.81
N SER A 102 -14.85 -25.67 -14.63
CA SER A 102 -13.71 -26.22 -13.90
C SER A 102 -13.12 -25.24 -12.90
N LEU A 103 -12.36 -25.75 -11.92
CA LEU A 103 -11.68 -24.91 -10.94
C LEU A 103 -10.65 -23.98 -11.61
N LEU A 104 -9.98 -24.46 -12.66
CA LEU A 104 -9.05 -23.63 -13.44
C LEU A 104 -9.78 -22.46 -14.12
N GLU A 105 -10.92 -22.72 -14.77
CA GLU A 105 -11.70 -21.64 -15.40
C GLU A 105 -12.20 -20.61 -14.36
N VAL A 106 -12.54 -21.04 -13.14
CA VAL A 106 -12.87 -20.12 -12.04
C VAL A 106 -11.67 -19.27 -11.63
N VAL A 107 -10.49 -19.88 -11.50
CA VAL A 107 -9.24 -19.17 -11.18
C VAL A 107 -8.91 -18.13 -12.26
N ASP A 108 -9.04 -18.50 -13.53
CA ASP A 108 -8.79 -17.60 -14.66
C ASP A 108 -9.78 -16.43 -14.68
N LEU A 109 -11.07 -16.71 -14.42
CA LEU A 109 -12.09 -15.68 -14.33
C LEU A 109 -11.83 -14.73 -13.14
N ALA A 110 -11.49 -15.27 -11.97
CA ALA A 110 -11.19 -14.48 -10.78
C ALA A 110 -9.94 -13.61 -10.99
N ALA A 111 -8.90 -14.13 -11.66
CA ALA A 111 -7.70 -13.36 -12.01
C ALA A 111 -8.00 -12.16 -12.90
N LYS A 112 -8.95 -12.31 -13.85
CA LYS A 112 -9.38 -11.22 -14.72
C LYS A 112 -10.22 -10.18 -13.98
N LEU A 113 -11.13 -10.61 -13.12
CA LEU A 113 -12.10 -9.72 -12.44
C LEU A 113 -11.55 -9.02 -11.19
N PHE A 114 -10.56 -9.62 -10.53
CA PHE A 114 -10.05 -9.17 -9.24
C PHE A 114 -8.52 -9.04 -9.23
N GLY A 115 -7.90 -8.87 -10.41
CA GLY A 115 -6.44 -8.80 -10.55
C GLY A 115 -5.79 -7.63 -9.79
N ASP A 116 -6.58 -6.62 -9.44
CA ASP A 116 -6.21 -5.48 -8.59
C ASP A 116 -6.12 -5.83 -7.09
N LYS A 117 -6.72 -6.95 -6.66
CA LYS A 117 -6.81 -7.38 -5.26
C LYS A 117 -6.17 -8.74 -4.99
N ILE A 118 -6.30 -9.68 -5.93
CA ILE A 118 -5.75 -11.03 -5.85
C ILE A 118 -4.94 -11.38 -7.09
N THR A 119 -3.81 -12.03 -6.88
CA THR A 119 -2.95 -12.56 -7.94
C THR A 119 -2.80 -14.08 -7.79
N PHE A 120 -2.52 -14.78 -8.88
CA PHE A 120 -2.37 -16.24 -8.89
C PHE A 120 -1.00 -16.61 -9.42
N THR A 121 -0.29 -17.49 -8.71
CA THR A 121 0.96 -18.08 -9.19
C THR A 121 0.69 -19.17 -10.23
N GLU A 122 1.73 -19.57 -10.97
CA GLU A 122 1.67 -20.75 -11.84
C GLU A 122 1.33 -22.04 -11.08
N GLU A 123 1.75 -22.15 -9.80
CA GLU A 123 1.39 -23.26 -8.94
C GLU A 123 -0.11 -23.28 -8.62
N ALA A 124 -0.71 -22.11 -8.38
CA ALA A 124 -2.14 -22.00 -8.13
C ALA A 124 -2.96 -22.46 -9.34
N ARG A 125 -2.52 -22.10 -10.56
CA ARG A 125 -3.16 -22.56 -11.80
C ARG A 125 -2.96 -24.06 -12.00
N ARG A 126 -1.75 -24.59 -11.75
CA ARG A 126 -1.47 -26.02 -11.88
C ARG A 126 -2.29 -26.86 -10.91
N SER A 127 -2.34 -26.47 -9.63
CA SER A 127 -3.13 -27.14 -8.61
C SER A 127 -4.63 -27.12 -8.93
N ALA A 128 -5.14 -26.00 -9.45
CA ALA A 128 -6.52 -25.88 -9.90
C ALA A 128 -6.84 -26.81 -11.08
N ALA A 129 -5.92 -26.93 -12.04
CA ALA A 129 -6.09 -27.77 -13.22
C ALA A 129 -6.18 -29.28 -12.91
N ILE A 130 -5.48 -29.74 -11.88
CA ILE A 130 -5.44 -31.17 -11.50
C ILE A 130 -6.39 -31.52 -10.34
N SER A 131 -7.07 -30.53 -9.76
CA SER A 131 -7.97 -30.73 -8.62
C SER A 131 -9.19 -31.57 -9.00
N LYS A 132 -9.66 -32.38 -8.06
CA LYS A 132 -10.90 -33.17 -8.21
C LYS A 132 -12.13 -32.45 -7.66
N PHE A 133 -11.99 -31.20 -7.24
CA PHE A 133 -13.06 -30.42 -6.63
C PHE A 133 -14.16 -30.11 -7.66
N ALA A 134 -15.38 -30.56 -7.38
CA ALA A 134 -16.51 -30.47 -8.31
C ALA A 134 -17.47 -29.30 -8.04
N GLU A 135 -17.45 -28.73 -6.83
CA GLU A 135 -18.40 -27.69 -6.40
C GLU A 135 -17.99 -26.30 -6.90
N ILE A 136 -18.03 -26.08 -8.22
CA ILE A 136 -17.50 -24.89 -8.90
C ILE A 136 -18.08 -23.58 -8.33
N ASN A 137 -19.37 -23.55 -7.97
CA ASN A 137 -19.99 -22.38 -7.35
C ASN A 137 -19.34 -22.04 -5.98
N THR A 138 -19.00 -23.06 -5.19
CA THR A 138 -18.32 -22.89 -3.91
C THR A 138 -16.91 -22.32 -4.12
N ALA A 139 -16.18 -22.77 -5.13
CA ALA A 139 -14.88 -22.21 -5.48
C ALA A 139 -14.98 -20.73 -5.87
N TRP A 140 -15.95 -20.38 -6.72
CA TRP A 140 -16.21 -19.00 -7.10
C TRP A 140 -16.52 -18.12 -5.88
N ARG A 141 -17.42 -18.56 -5.01
CA ARG A 141 -17.76 -17.84 -3.77
C ARG A 141 -16.56 -17.64 -2.86
N ALA A 142 -15.72 -18.67 -2.71
CA ALA A 142 -14.52 -18.60 -1.87
C ALA A 142 -13.50 -17.61 -2.43
N LEU A 143 -13.18 -17.67 -3.73
CA LEU A 143 -12.24 -16.73 -4.37
C LEU A 143 -12.76 -15.30 -4.38
N ARG A 144 -14.05 -15.10 -4.66
CA ARG A 144 -14.69 -13.78 -4.52
C ARG A 144 -14.57 -13.28 -3.09
N ALA A 145 -14.83 -14.11 -2.08
CA ALA A 145 -14.70 -13.71 -0.69
C ALA A 145 -13.27 -13.30 -0.31
N VAL A 146 -12.24 -13.96 -0.85
CA VAL A 146 -10.85 -13.51 -0.65
C VAL A 146 -10.67 -12.10 -1.21
N ALA A 147 -11.13 -11.85 -2.45
CA ALA A 147 -11.00 -10.55 -3.08
C ALA A 147 -11.84 -9.46 -2.41
N THR A 148 -13.04 -9.75 -1.89
CA THR A 148 -13.98 -8.72 -1.39
C THR A 148 -14.05 -8.60 0.12
N HIS A 149 -13.50 -9.56 0.87
CA HIS A 149 -13.58 -9.54 2.33
C HIS A 149 -12.19 -9.66 2.93
N LEU A 150 -11.43 -10.71 2.59
CA LEU A 150 -10.11 -10.90 3.19
C LEU A 150 -9.17 -9.73 2.86
N TYR A 151 -9.18 -9.27 1.62
CA TYR A 151 -8.44 -8.09 1.18
C TYR A 151 -8.71 -6.86 2.04
N ASP A 152 -9.98 -6.55 2.30
CA ASP A 152 -10.37 -5.37 3.07
C ASP A 152 -10.03 -5.52 4.55
N ILE A 153 -10.23 -6.72 5.13
CA ILE A 153 -9.91 -6.99 6.55
C ILE A 153 -8.41 -6.83 6.83
N TYR A 154 -7.53 -7.21 5.89
CA TYR A 154 -6.09 -6.97 6.01
C TYR A 154 -5.73 -5.49 6.20
N ARG A 155 -6.61 -4.57 5.79
CA ARG A 155 -6.40 -3.12 5.89
C ARG A 155 -7.02 -2.50 7.15
N THR A 156 -7.97 -3.17 7.80
CA THR A 156 -8.67 -2.65 8.98
C THR A 156 -8.03 -3.08 10.31
N GLY A 157 -7.13 -4.07 10.30
CA GLY A 157 -6.44 -4.54 11.51
C GLY A 157 -7.31 -5.33 12.49
N CYS A 158 -8.46 -5.84 12.05
CA CYS A 158 -9.37 -6.65 12.87
C CYS A 158 -8.89 -8.12 12.98
N ASP A 159 -9.55 -8.92 13.83
CA ASP A 159 -9.35 -10.37 13.87
C ASP A 159 -9.73 -11.00 12.52
N LEU A 160 -8.71 -11.45 11.78
CA LEU A 160 -8.85 -11.97 10.42
C LEU A 160 -9.76 -13.20 10.35
N GLU A 161 -9.61 -14.16 11.27
CA GLU A 161 -10.34 -15.44 11.19
C GLU A 161 -11.82 -15.25 11.51
N VAL A 162 -12.11 -14.51 12.58
CA VAL A 162 -13.48 -14.24 13.01
C VAL A 162 -14.19 -13.38 11.97
N GLU A 163 -13.58 -12.30 11.53
CA GLU A 163 -14.23 -11.34 10.63
C GLU A 163 -14.41 -11.93 9.23
N PHE A 164 -13.43 -12.68 8.72
CA PHE A 164 -13.57 -13.33 7.44
C PHE A 164 -14.70 -14.36 7.45
N ARG A 165 -14.80 -15.16 8.52
CA ARG A 165 -15.90 -16.11 8.69
C ARG A 165 -17.26 -15.42 8.76
N ASN A 166 -17.37 -14.33 9.50
CA ASN A 166 -18.62 -13.58 9.63
C ASN A 166 -19.09 -13.00 8.28
N ARG A 167 -18.18 -12.47 7.46
CA ARG A 167 -18.52 -11.88 6.16
C ARG A 167 -18.75 -12.90 5.07
N SER A 168 -18.00 -13.99 5.06
CA SER A 168 -17.96 -14.92 3.93
C SER A 168 -18.64 -16.27 4.16
N GLY A 169 -18.79 -16.68 5.43
CA GLY A 169 -19.20 -18.02 5.82
C GLY A 169 -18.12 -19.10 5.67
N PHE A 170 -16.92 -18.76 5.19
CA PHE A 170 -15.80 -19.68 5.06
C PHE A 170 -14.87 -19.63 6.26
N GLU A 171 -14.26 -20.76 6.60
CA GLU A 171 -13.21 -20.79 7.62
C GLU A 171 -11.88 -20.32 7.02
N LEU A 172 -11.18 -19.48 7.77
CA LEU A 172 -9.80 -19.09 7.53
C LEU A 172 -8.91 -19.75 8.59
N ALA A 173 -7.78 -20.30 8.17
CA ALA A 173 -6.70 -20.69 9.07
C ALA A 173 -5.46 -19.86 8.73
N LEU A 174 -4.93 -19.10 9.69
CA LEU A 174 -3.75 -18.25 9.46
C LEU A 174 -2.44 -19.05 9.36
N THR A 175 -2.43 -20.28 9.85
CA THR A 175 -1.24 -21.15 9.84
C THR A 175 -1.62 -22.62 9.79
N GLU A 176 -0.63 -23.45 9.50
CA GLU A 176 -0.73 -24.91 9.56
C GLU A 176 -0.71 -25.42 11.01
N SER A 177 -1.18 -26.66 11.21
CA SER A 177 -1.14 -27.31 12.52
C SER A 177 0.30 -27.44 13.05
N ALA A 178 0.46 -27.49 14.37
CA ALA A 178 1.78 -27.65 15.02
C ALA A 178 2.51 -28.90 14.50
N GLU A 179 1.78 -30.00 14.31
CA GLU A 179 2.33 -31.26 13.80
C GLU A 179 2.83 -31.12 12.36
N THR A 180 2.08 -30.41 11.50
CA THR A 180 2.48 -30.16 10.11
C THR A 180 3.70 -29.24 10.04
N LYS A 181 3.82 -28.28 10.97
CA LYS A 181 4.97 -27.38 11.08
C LYS A 181 6.24 -28.05 11.63
N ALA A 182 6.10 -29.16 12.35
CA ALA A 182 7.23 -29.93 12.87
C ALA A 182 7.91 -30.80 11.79
N ASP A 183 7.20 -31.14 10.71
CA ASP A 183 7.72 -31.94 9.60
C ASP A 183 8.32 -31.04 8.50
N LYS A 184 9.64 -31.15 8.28
CA LYS A 184 10.39 -30.33 7.32
C LYS A 184 9.90 -30.50 5.88
N ASP A 185 9.48 -31.71 5.49
CA ASP A 185 9.02 -31.97 4.13
C ASP A 185 7.65 -31.31 3.91
N LEU A 186 6.77 -31.37 4.90
CA LEU A 186 5.48 -30.71 4.86
C LEU A 186 5.61 -29.19 4.85
N VAL A 187 6.52 -28.63 5.66
CA VAL A 187 6.82 -27.19 5.63
C VAL A 187 7.34 -26.77 4.26
N ARG A 188 8.26 -27.54 3.67
CA ARG A 188 8.84 -27.25 2.35
C ARG A 188 7.77 -27.14 1.26
N GLN A 189 6.71 -27.94 1.35
CA GLN A 189 5.58 -27.84 0.40
C GLN A 189 4.90 -26.47 0.45
N ARG A 190 4.91 -25.73 1.58
CA ARG A 190 4.30 -24.39 1.70
C ARG A 190 5.29 -23.23 1.52
N LEU A 191 6.55 -23.50 1.16
CA LEU A 191 7.52 -22.43 0.91
C LEU A 191 7.41 -21.95 -0.53
N VAL A 192 7.11 -20.66 -0.68
CA VAL A 192 6.91 -20.01 -1.97
C VAL A 192 8.05 -19.04 -2.22
N LYS A 193 8.67 -19.11 -3.40
CA LYS A 193 9.66 -18.12 -3.81
C LYS A 193 8.95 -16.84 -4.23
N SER A 194 9.19 -15.74 -3.51
CA SER A 194 8.67 -14.40 -3.80
C SER A 194 9.85 -13.45 -3.96
N GLY A 195 10.19 -13.11 -5.21
CA GLY A 195 11.40 -12.36 -5.53
C GLY A 195 12.67 -13.13 -5.13
N SER A 196 13.50 -12.50 -4.28
CA SER A 196 14.74 -13.10 -3.75
C SER A 196 14.55 -13.90 -2.46
N ARG A 197 13.34 -13.93 -1.89
CA ARG A 197 13.05 -14.55 -0.59
C ARG A 197 12.09 -15.72 -0.71
N TYR A 198 12.07 -16.59 0.30
CA TYR A 198 11.03 -17.59 0.48
C TYR A 198 10.04 -17.11 1.54
N VAL A 199 8.75 -17.25 1.24
CA VAL A 199 7.64 -16.91 2.14
C VAL A 199 6.88 -18.18 2.46
N PHE A 200 6.47 -18.33 3.72
CA PHE A 200 5.66 -19.46 4.15
C PHE A 200 4.17 -19.15 3.91
N ALA A 201 3.55 -19.84 2.95
CA ALA A 201 2.13 -19.72 2.59
C ALA A 201 1.25 -20.69 3.39
N GLY A 202 1.34 -20.61 4.72
CA GLY A 202 0.55 -21.48 5.62
C GLY A 202 -0.91 -21.06 5.77
N GLY A 203 -1.21 -19.78 5.51
CA GLY A 203 -2.57 -19.24 5.56
C GLY A 203 -3.44 -19.85 4.47
N HIS A 204 -4.62 -20.34 4.82
CA HIS A 204 -5.53 -20.96 3.87
C HIS A 204 -7.01 -20.86 4.21
N ILE A 205 -7.82 -20.71 3.18
CA ILE A 205 -9.28 -20.76 3.26
C ILE A 205 -9.73 -22.22 3.10
N LYS A 206 -10.71 -22.64 3.90
CA LYS A 206 -11.29 -23.98 3.86
C LYS A 206 -12.72 -23.92 3.31
N ALA A 207 -12.97 -24.65 2.23
CA ALA A 207 -14.32 -24.99 1.81
C ALA A 207 -14.49 -26.52 1.75
N GLY A 208 -15.50 -27.03 2.45
CA GLY A 208 -15.76 -28.45 2.56
C GLY A 208 -14.68 -29.25 3.32
N ASN A 209 -15.04 -30.48 3.68
CA ASN A 209 -14.26 -31.33 4.60
C ASN A 209 -14.08 -32.78 4.15
N LYS A 210 -14.76 -33.23 3.09
CA LYS A 210 -14.67 -34.60 2.56
C LYS A 210 -14.44 -34.60 1.06
N ARG A 211 -13.48 -35.40 0.59
CA ARG A 211 -13.20 -35.54 -0.85
C ARG A 211 -14.43 -36.11 -1.56
N PRO A 212 -14.73 -35.69 -2.81
CA PRO A 212 -13.99 -34.73 -3.64
C PRO A 212 -14.22 -33.25 -3.28
N ASN A 213 -15.16 -32.95 -2.39
CA ASN A 213 -15.58 -31.60 -2.02
C ASN A 213 -14.67 -30.99 -0.92
N VAL A 214 -13.37 -30.98 -1.14
CA VAL A 214 -12.38 -30.29 -0.29
C VAL A 214 -11.61 -29.31 -1.13
N LEU A 215 -11.82 -28.02 -0.86
CA LEU A 215 -11.05 -26.93 -1.41
C LEU A 215 -10.21 -26.29 -0.31
N ARG A 216 -8.93 -26.12 -0.61
CA ARG A 216 -7.98 -25.31 0.16
C ARG A 216 -7.38 -24.27 -0.76
N ILE A 217 -7.50 -23.01 -0.36
CA ILE A 217 -6.93 -21.88 -1.08
C ILE A 217 -5.80 -21.34 -0.19
N HIS A 218 -4.57 -21.76 -0.46
CA HIS A 218 -3.41 -21.25 0.26
C HIS A 218 -2.94 -19.94 -0.36
N TYR A 219 -2.62 -18.99 0.51
CA TYR A 219 -2.23 -17.66 0.10
C TYR A 219 -1.12 -17.09 0.99
N TYR A 220 -0.53 -16.00 0.53
CA TYR A 220 0.32 -15.14 1.31
C TYR A 220 0.07 -13.67 0.92
N TYR A 221 0.31 -12.77 1.87
CA TYR A 221 0.22 -11.34 1.66
C TYR A 221 1.63 -10.74 1.83
N PRO A 222 2.36 -10.48 0.74
CA PRO A 222 3.71 -9.91 0.83
C PRO A 222 3.67 -8.52 1.48
N PRO A 223 4.62 -8.18 2.37
CA PRO A 223 4.63 -6.87 3.03
C PRO A 223 4.66 -5.66 2.08
N GLU A 224 5.26 -5.84 0.90
CA GLU A 224 5.42 -4.80 -0.13
C GLU A 224 4.36 -4.87 -1.23
N ALA A 225 3.48 -5.88 -1.20
CA ALA A 225 2.46 -6.05 -2.23
C ALA A 225 1.15 -5.38 -1.85
N THR A 226 0.46 -4.87 -2.87
CA THR A 226 -0.90 -4.33 -2.75
C THR A 226 -1.98 -5.38 -2.99
N THR A 227 -1.60 -6.64 -3.22
CA THR A 227 -2.50 -7.76 -3.57
C THR A 227 -2.20 -9.00 -2.74
N ILE A 228 -3.23 -9.81 -2.48
CA ILE A 228 -3.08 -11.15 -1.92
C ILE A 228 -2.64 -12.11 -3.03
N SER A 229 -1.56 -12.86 -2.82
CA SER A 229 -1.08 -13.86 -3.78
C SER A 229 -1.57 -15.26 -3.40
N ILE A 230 -2.37 -15.85 -4.28
CA ILE A 230 -2.82 -17.23 -4.19
C ILE A 230 -1.72 -18.13 -4.73
N TRP A 231 -1.25 -19.05 -3.89
CA TRP A 231 -0.17 -19.97 -4.23
C TRP A 231 -0.68 -21.38 -4.57
N HIS A 232 -1.75 -21.84 -3.91
CA HIS A 232 -2.39 -23.13 -4.21
C HIS A 232 -3.90 -22.97 -4.16
N CYS A 233 -4.61 -23.55 -5.13
CA CYS A 233 -6.07 -23.53 -5.19
C CYS A 233 -6.56 -24.90 -5.66
N GLY A 234 -7.03 -25.73 -4.73
CA GLY A 234 -7.50 -27.06 -5.09
C GLY A 234 -7.62 -27.98 -3.89
N ASP A 235 -7.37 -29.26 -4.11
CA ASP A 235 -7.41 -30.30 -3.07
C ASP A 235 -6.47 -29.96 -1.90
N HIS A 236 -6.69 -30.62 -0.78
CA HIS A 236 -5.81 -30.50 0.39
C HIS A 236 -4.35 -30.92 0.06
N LEU A 237 -3.38 -30.09 0.44
CA LEU A 237 -1.96 -30.47 0.46
C LEU A 237 -1.72 -31.62 1.44
N GLU A 238 -0.58 -32.29 1.34
CA GLU A 238 -0.24 -33.31 2.33
C GLU A 238 -0.09 -32.66 3.71
N THR A 239 -0.70 -33.26 4.73
CA THR A 239 -0.50 -32.93 6.16
C THR A 239 -0.12 -34.15 6.96
N ALA A 240 0.34 -33.93 8.20
CA ALA A 240 0.73 -34.99 9.12
C ALA A 240 -0.38 -36.04 9.32
N GLY A 241 -1.65 -35.62 9.32
CA GLY A 241 -2.81 -36.52 9.35
C GLY A 241 -2.89 -37.41 8.11
N THR A 242 -2.80 -36.83 6.91
CA THR A 242 -2.87 -37.61 5.65
C THR A 242 -1.67 -38.52 5.44
N LYS A 243 -0.46 -38.11 5.86
CA LYS A 243 0.78 -38.90 5.78
C LYS A 243 0.69 -40.14 6.66
N ARG A 244 0.19 -40.00 7.91
CA ARG A 244 -0.07 -41.13 8.82
C ARG A 244 -1.08 -42.13 8.24
N GLY A 245 -2.12 -41.65 7.55
CA GLY A 245 -3.15 -42.51 6.97
C GLY A 245 -2.69 -43.34 5.77
N ARG A 246 -1.58 -42.98 5.09
CA ARG A 246 -1.00 -43.78 3.99
C ARG A 246 -0.01 -44.84 4.45
N GLY A 247 0.49 -44.73 5.68
CA GLY A 247 1.40 -45.70 6.29
C GLY A 247 0.71 -46.84 7.04
N ARG A 248 -0.62 -46.92 6.97
CA ARG A 248 -1.45 -48.02 7.44
C ARG A 248 -2.06 -48.72 6.24
#